data_AF-A0A939KTA0-F1
#
_entry.id   AF-A0A939KTA0-F1
#
_cell.length_a   1.000
_cell.length_b   1.000
_cell.length_c   1.000
_cell.angle_alpha   90.00
_cell.angle_beta   90.00
_cell.angle_gamma   90.00
#
_symmetry.space_group_name_H-M   'P 1'
#
loop_
_entity.id
_entity.type
_entity.pdbx_description
1 polymer ?
#
loop_
_entity_poly.entity_id
_entity_poly.type
_entity_poly.pdbx_seq_one_letter_code
_entity_poly.pdbx_strand_id
1 'polypeptide(L)' 'MVLTNNAEVAQKVRSLRNYGAPRKYYHTEFGINSRLDNLQAAILNVLRLTLTNLTTR' A
#
# COMPACT_ATOMS: atom_id res chain seq x y z
N MET A 1 -0.15 0.87 -5.70
CA MET A 1 0.79 1.51 -4.73
C MET A 1 0.62 3.01 -4.86
N VAL A 2 0.52 3.75 -3.76
CA VAL A 2 0.42 5.22 -3.78
C VAL A 2 1.60 5.78 -3.03
N LEU A 3 2.37 6.66 -3.67
CA LEU A 3 3.50 7.38 -3.07
C LEU A 3 3.11 8.84 -2.91
N THR A 4 3.34 9.40 -1.74
CA THR A 4 3.08 10.81 -1.45
C THR A 4 3.94 11.27 -0.29
N ASN A 5 4.37 12.53 -0.33
CA ASN A 5 5.08 13.17 0.78
C ASN A 5 4.13 13.82 1.80
N ASN A 6 2.82 13.85 1.53
CA ASN A 6 1.82 14.39 2.44
C ASN A 6 1.29 13.30 3.39
N ALA A 7 1.49 13.51 4.70
CA ALA A 7 1.10 12.57 5.74
C ALA A 7 -0.42 12.35 5.85
N GLU A 8 -1.22 13.40 5.68
CA GLU A 8 -2.68 13.34 5.74
C GLU A 8 -3.24 12.49 4.60
N VAL A 9 -2.73 12.73 3.38
CA VAL A 9 -3.10 11.94 2.19
C VAL A 9 -2.70 10.47 2.40
N ALA A 10 -1.50 10.21 2.93
CA ALA A 10 -1.06 8.85 3.20
C ALA A 10 -1.97 8.12 4.21
N GLN A 11 -2.42 8.82 5.26
CA GLN A 11 -3.36 8.25 6.24
C GLN A 11 -4.72 7.98 5.63
N LYS A 12 -5.24 8.93 4.84
CA LYS A 12 -6.53 8.80 4.16
C LYS A 12 -6.56 7.60 3.23
N VAL A 13 -5.53 7.46 2.38
CA VAL A 13 -5.40 6.34 1.44
C VAL A 13 -5.29 5.00 2.17
N ARG A 14 -4.59 4.94 3.32
CA ARG A 14 -4.50 3.72 4.14
C ARG A 14 -5.85 3.27 4.69
N SER A 15 -6.73 4.20 5.07
CA SER A 15 -8.10 3.90 5.50
C SER A 15 -8.96 3.45 4.33
N LEU A 16 -8.99 4.24 3.24
CA LEU A 16 -9.82 3.99 2.07
C LEU A 16 -9.56 2.64 1.40
N ARG A 17 -8.30 2.18 1.33
CA ARG A 17 -7.95 0.87 0.77
C ARG A 17 -8.46 -0.33 1.58
N ASN A 18 -8.90 -0.08 2.81
CA ASN A 18 -9.40 -1.07 3.75
C ASN A 18 -10.82 -0.72 4.18
N TYR A 19 -11.73 -0.56 3.22
CA TYR A 19 -13.14 -0.26 3.46
C TYR A 19 -13.38 1.02 4.29
N GLY A 20 -12.47 2.00 4.24
CA GLY A 20 -12.57 3.22 5.06
C GLY A 20 -12.44 2.94 6.56
N ALA A 21 -11.77 1.83 6.92
CA ALA A 21 -11.57 1.41 8.31
C ALA A 21 -10.13 1.74 8.77
N PRO A 22 -9.92 2.79 9.58
CA PRO A 22 -8.60 3.08 10.17
C PRO A 22 -8.22 2.07 11.26
N ARG A 23 -9.20 1.40 11.87
CA ARG A 23 -9.01 0.32 12.86
C ARG A 23 -9.97 -0.84 12.56
N LYS A 24 -9.64 -2.02 13.05
CA LYS A 24 -10.40 -3.24 12.79
C LYS A 24 -11.88 -3.05 13.16
N TYR A 25 -12.78 -3.35 12.23
CA TYR A 25 -14.24 -3.29 12.38
C TYR A 25 -14.83 -1.91 12.69
N TYR A 26 -14.10 -0.83 12.45
CA TYR A 26 -14.63 0.53 12.63
C TYR A 26 -14.44 1.32 11.34
N HIS A 27 -15.54 1.51 10.62
CA HIS A 27 -15.57 2.22 9.34
C HIS A 27 -16.00 3.66 9.58
N THR A 28 -15.13 4.62 9.26
CA THR A 28 -15.41 6.06 9.40
C THR A 28 -15.98 6.68 8.15
N GLU A 29 -15.84 6.01 7.01
CA GLU A 29 -16.22 6.50 5.69
C GLU A 29 -16.37 5.35 4.70
N PHE A 30 -16.95 5.62 3.54
CA PHE A 30 -16.98 4.65 2.45
C PHE A 30 -15.59 4.46 1.86
N GLY A 31 -15.12 3.21 1.85
CA GLY A 31 -13.90 2.82 1.14
C GLY A 31 -14.08 1.50 0.41
N ILE A 32 -13.00 1.03 -0.19
CA ILE A 32 -12.97 -0.19 -1.01
C ILE A 32 -11.96 -1.19 -0.45
N ASN A 33 -12.00 -2.43 -0.94
CA ASN A 33 -10.92 -3.38 -0.71
C ASN A 33 -9.91 -3.29 -1.85
N SER A 34 -8.79 -2.64 -1.60
CA SER A 34 -7.71 -2.48 -2.59
C SER A 34 -6.36 -2.83 -1.95
N ARG A 35 -6.34 -3.94 -1.21
CA ARG A 35 -5.12 -4.45 -0.56
C ARG A 35 -4.25 -5.19 -1.57
N LEU A 36 -2.93 -5.07 -1.39
CA LEU A 36 -1.94 -5.91 -2.03
C LEU A 36 -1.80 -7.19 -1.21
N ASP A 37 -1.88 -8.35 -1.85
CA ASP A 37 -1.74 -9.63 -1.16
C ASP A 37 -0.30 -9.89 -0.73
N ASN A 38 -0.13 -10.62 0.37
CA ASN A 38 1.19 -10.92 0.93
C ASN A 38 2.11 -11.64 -0.07
N LEU A 39 1.57 -12.57 -0.88
CA LEU A 39 2.33 -13.28 -1.90
C LEU A 39 2.83 -12.32 -2.98
N GLN A 40 1.95 -11.45 -3.48
CA GLN A 40 2.31 -10.45 -4.49
C GLN A 40 3.35 -9.45 -3.95
N ALA A 41 3.20 -9.02 -2.69
CA ALA A 41 4.17 -8.15 -2.03
C ALA A 41 5.55 -8.83 -1.89
N ALA A 42 5.60 -10.12 -1.55
CA ALA A 42 6.85 -10.87 -1.47
C ALA A 42 7.55 -10.97 -2.82
N ILE A 43 6.80 -11.26 -3.89
CA ILE A 43 7.31 -11.30 -5.27
C ILE A 43 7.88 -9.93 -5.66
N LEU A 44 7.14 -8.85 -5.41
CA LEU A 44 7.59 -7.48 -5.71
C LEU A 44 8.87 -7.10 -4.94
N ASN A 45 9.03 -7.56 -3.70
CA ASN A 45 10.24 -7.30 -2.92
C ASN A 45 11.49 -7.95 -3.55
N VAL A 46 11.38 -9.20 -4.01
CA VAL A 46 12.49 -9.87 -4.70
C VAL A 46 12.79 -9.19 -6.04
N LEU A 47 11.75 -8.88 -6.82
CA LEU A 47 11.91 -8.17 -8.10
C LEU A 47 12.60 -6.81 -7.92
N ARG A 48 12.22 -6.05 -6.88
CA ARG A 48 12.83 -4.76 -6.56
C ARG A 48 14.34 -4.88 -6.35
N LEU A 49 14.79 -5.87 -5.59
CA LEU A 49 16.22 -6.11 -5.34
C LEU A 49 16.99 -6.37 -6.63
N THR A 50 16.43 -7.20 -7.51
CA THR A 50 17.03 -7.50 -8.82
C THR A 50 17.13 -6.25 -9.68
N LEU A 51 16.06 -5.44 -9.74
CA LEU A 51 16.05 -4.20 -10.53
C LEU A 51 17.07 -3.18 -10.03
N THR A 52 17.23 -3.00 -8.72
CA THR A 52 18.28 -2.11 -8.17
C THR A 52 19.68 -2.56 -8.55
N ASN A 53 19.93 -3.87 -8.63
CA ASN A 53 21.24 -4.40 -9.02
C ASN A 53 21.54 -4.19 -10.52
N LEU A 54 20.51 -4.10 -11.36
CA LEU A 54 20.63 -3.84 -12.79
C LEU A 54 20.84 -2.35 -13.11
N THR A 55 20.34 -1.44 -12.28
CA THR A 55 20.52 0.01 -12.45
C THR A 55 21.80 0.56 -11.82
N THR A 56 22.47 -0.23 -10.98
CA THR A 56 23.72 0.15 -10.29
C THR A 56 24.97 -0.41 -11.02
N ARG A 57 24.78 -1.02 -12.18
CA ARG A 57 25.84 -1.40 -13.14
C ARG A 57 25.80 -0.46 -14.32
#